data_AF-A0A4Q3SXR3-F1
#
_entry.id   AF-A0A4Q3SXR3-F1
#
_cell.length_a   1.000
_cell.length_b   1.000
_cell.length_c   1.000
_cell.angle_alpha   90.00
_cell.angle_beta   90.00
_cell.angle_gamma   90.00
#
_symmetry.space_group_name_H-M   'P 1'
#
loop_
_entity.id
_entity.type
_entity.pdbx_description
1 polymer ?
#
loop_
_entity_poly.entity_id
_entity_poly.type
_entity_poly.pdbx_seq_one_letter_code
_entity_poly.pdbx_strand_id
1 'polypeptide(L)'
;MAGDMAESCPFGLEISQAVCDRATRIAKTLFGALDAQVVFVSGDEVWRSRDPDRRVVQDVAPVAVQVCEKGEVLWVSDAPADPEFCNNPSVIGAPFLRFYAAAPIKLADGSSPGILAVGGREPKPYDASLATRLQDLADIIAGDWDRAQTVKAREQSLRERDAIQGTLGSIVGSMPVALVLTDREMRVLGASPRWIRSLDLENKEVYGRTLYELAPKMFEPWRVAYGRALSGETIKADRVQGPEDEAVRRWFNVELAPWLNADGEVGGIVMASHDITEMVEALEATERSEQRLTLAMEIADIHVYEIDYVRRELIKVGAEDTFFTEPK
;
A
#
# COMPACT_ATOMS: atom_id res chain seq x y z
N MET A 1 14.88 -16.68 -14.51
CA MET A 1 14.00 -17.85 -14.70
C MET A 1 12.86 -17.84 -13.66
N ALA A 2 12.13 -16.73 -13.53
CA ALA A 2 11.02 -16.58 -12.56
C ALA A 2 9.68 -16.29 -13.26
N GLY A 3 9.66 -16.21 -14.60
CA GLY A 3 8.47 -15.86 -15.38
C GLY A 3 7.54 -17.03 -15.71
N ASP A 4 8.02 -18.29 -15.61
CA ASP A 4 7.26 -19.47 -16.05
C ASP A 4 6.46 -20.18 -14.93
N MET A 5 6.80 -19.93 -13.66
CA MET A 5 6.11 -20.56 -12.52
C MET A 5 4.80 -19.86 -12.14
N ALA A 6 4.60 -18.61 -12.56
CA ALA A 6 3.40 -17.84 -12.24
C ALA A 6 2.17 -18.30 -13.04
N GLU A 7 2.34 -18.83 -14.27
CA GLU A 7 1.23 -19.28 -15.13
C GLU A 7 0.66 -20.66 -14.77
N SER A 8 1.30 -21.39 -13.85
CA SER A 8 0.94 -22.76 -13.46
C SER A 8 0.33 -22.87 -12.06
N CYS A 9 0.15 -21.75 -11.37
CA CYS A 9 -0.46 -21.69 -10.04
C CYS A 9 -1.97 -21.43 -10.15
N PRO A 10 -2.85 -22.32 -9.66
CA PRO A 10 -4.30 -22.06 -9.69
C PRO A 10 -4.63 -20.77 -8.93
N PHE A 11 -5.19 -19.79 -9.64
CA PHE A 11 -5.64 -18.49 -9.10
C PHE A 11 -4.54 -17.73 -8.32
N GLY A 12 -3.28 -17.93 -8.72
CA GLY A 12 -2.11 -17.34 -8.07
C GLY A 12 -1.88 -17.82 -6.64
N LEU A 13 -2.35 -19.03 -6.29
CA LEU A 13 -2.02 -19.71 -5.04
C LEU A 13 -0.98 -20.79 -5.32
N GLU A 14 0.08 -20.83 -4.50
CA GLU A 14 1.11 -21.86 -4.57
C GLU A 14 0.64 -23.16 -3.91
N ILE A 15 -0.36 -23.79 -4.54
CA ILE A 15 -0.84 -25.12 -4.16
C ILE A 15 0.23 -26.15 -4.53
N SER A 16 0.55 -27.03 -3.59
CA SER A 16 1.55 -28.08 -3.76
C SER A 16 1.09 -29.09 -4.80
N GLN A 17 1.73 -29.06 -5.96
CA GLN A 17 1.52 -30.04 -7.02
C GLN A 17 1.78 -31.46 -6.51
N ALA A 18 2.79 -31.63 -5.64
CA ALA A 18 3.11 -32.92 -5.04
C ALA A 18 1.99 -33.47 -4.13
N VAL A 19 1.19 -32.58 -3.52
CA VAL A 19 0.00 -32.97 -2.74
C VAL A 19 -1.11 -33.43 -3.68
N CYS A 20 -1.42 -32.65 -4.72
CA CYS A 20 -2.43 -33.01 -5.73
C CYS A 20 -2.09 -34.35 -6.44
N ASP A 21 -0.84 -34.52 -6.88
CA ASP A 21 -0.37 -35.73 -7.56
C ASP A 21 -0.39 -36.96 -6.64
N ARG A 22 -0.18 -36.76 -5.33
CA ARG A 22 -0.27 -37.83 -4.33
C ARG A 22 -1.70 -38.21 -4.05
N ALA A 23 -2.59 -37.23 -3.85
CA ALA A 23 -4.00 -37.47 -3.60
C ALA A 23 -4.65 -38.20 -4.79
N THR A 24 -4.43 -37.73 -6.01
CA THR A 24 -4.96 -38.36 -7.24
C THR A 24 -4.44 -39.78 -7.45
N ARG A 25 -3.14 -40.02 -7.26
CA ARG A 25 -2.55 -41.37 -7.35
C ARG A 25 -3.11 -42.34 -6.30
N ILE A 26 -3.28 -41.88 -5.06
CA ILE A 26 -3.85 -42.70 -3.98
C ILE A 26 -5.33 -42.99 -4.30
N ALA A 27 -6.11 -41.97 -4.68
CA ALA A 27 -7.50 -42.11 -5.07
C ALA A 27 -7.67 -43.10 -6.24
N LYS A 28 -6.84 -42.98 -7.28
CA LYS A 28 -6.84 -43.90 -8.42
C LYS A 28 -6.62 -45.35 -7.99
N THR A 29 -5.64 -45.58 -7.12
CA THR A 29 -5.32 -46.92 -6.60
C THR A 29 -6.45 -47.47 -5.73
N LEU A 30 -6.97 -46.68 -4.79
CA LEU A 30 -8.01 -47.11 -3.85
C LEU A 30 -9.30 -47.52 -4.56
N PHE A 31 -9.65 -46.82 -5.63
CA PHE A 31 -10.90 -47.06 -6.36
C PHE A 31 -10.76 -48.09 -7.49
N GLY A 32 -9.53 -48.50 -7.85
CA GLY A 32 -9.28 -49.23 -9.09
C GLY A 32 -9.70 -48.42 -10.32
N ALA A 33 -9.61 -47.09 -10.23
CA ALA A 33 -10.20 -46.16 -11.19
C ALA A 33 -9.33 -46.00 -12.45
N LEU A 34 -9.97 -45.66 -13.56
CA LEU A 34 -9.28 -45.31 -14.80
C LEU A 34 -8.52 -44.00 -14.64
N ASP A 35 -9.15 -43.01 -14.00
CA ASP A 35 -8.62 -41.66 -13.85
C ASP A 35 -9.00 -41.03 -12.51
N ALA A 36 -8.16 -40.10 -12.05
CA ALA A 36 -8.39 -39.28 -10.86
C ALA A 36 -7.78 -37.90 -11.06
N GLN A 37 -8.53 -36.85 -10.70
CA GLN A 37 -8.10 -35.46 -10.90
C GLN A 37 -8.57 -34.55 -9.78
N VAL A 38 -7.79 -33.51 -9.50
CA VAL A 38 -8.22 -32.33 -8.75
C VAL A 38 -8.70 -31.29 -9.75
N VAL A 39 -9.84 -30.69 -9.48
CA VAL A 39 -10.41 -29.61 -10.29
C VAL A 39 -10.70 -28.44 -9.38
N PHE A 40 -10.06 -27.30 -9.61
CA PHE A 40 -10.39 -26.04 -8.94
C PHE A 40 -11.21 -25.15 -9.87
N VAL A 41 -12.14 -24.38 -9.30
CA VAL A 41 -13.09 -23.55 -10.05
C VAL A 41 -13.18 -22.16 -9.41
N SER A 42 -13.16 -21.12 -10.24
CA SER A 42 -13.37 -19.73 -9.82
C SER A 42 -14.09 -18.98 -10.93
N GLY A 43 -15.40 -18.77 -10.78
CA GLY A 43 -16.22 -18.21 -11.86
C GLY A 43 -16.17 -19.10 -13.11
N ASP A 44 -15.83 -18.52 -14.27
CA ASP A 44 -15.69 -19.22 -15.55
C ASP A 44 -14.26 -19.74 -15.81
N GLU A 45 -13.42 -19.79 -14.76
CA GLU A 45 -12.06 -20.28 -14.82
C GLU A 45 -11.91 -21.62 -14.11
N VAL A 46 -11.24 -22.56 -14.76
CA VAL A 46 -11.02 -23.91 -14.26
C VAL A 46 -9.55 -24.28 -14.33
N TRP A 47 -9.07 -24.94 -13.28
CA TRP A 47 -7.76 -25.58 -13.26
C TRP A 47 -7.93 -27.08 -13.02
N ARG A 48 -7.21 -27.91 -13.78
CA ARG A 48 -7.25 -29.37 -13.63
C ARG A 48 -5.84 -29.94 -13.44
N SER A 49 -5.67 -30.81 -12.45
CA SER A 49 -4.38 -31.45 -12.19
C SER A 49 -3.90 -32.38 -13.32
N ARG A 50 -4.83 -32.82 -14.18
CA ARG A 50 -4.58 -33.73 -15.31
C ARG A 50 -4.12 -33.03 -16.58
N ASP A 51 -4.32 -31.72 -16.70
CA ASP A 51 -4.01 -31.02 -17.94
C ASP A 51 -2.48 -30.93 -18.10
N PRO A 52 -1.91 -31.21 -19.29
CA PRO A 52 -0.45 -31.29 -19.46
C PRO A 52 0.27 -30.00 -19.05
N ASP A 53 -0.32 -28.86 -19.39
CA ASP A 53 0.24 -27.55 -19.10
C ASP A 53 -0.17 -27.02 -17.71
N ARG A 54 -1.15 -27.67 -17.05
CA ARG A 54 -1.68 -27.30 -15.72
C ARG A 54 -1.97 -25.80 -15.58
N ARG A 55 -2.48 -25.20 -16.66
CA ARG A 55 -2.86 -23.78 -16.71
C ARG A 55 -4.32 -23.62 -16.31
N VAL A 56 -4.65 -22.44 -15.79
CA VAL A 56 -6.04 -22.02 -15.67
C VAL A 56 -6.57 -21.76 -17.08
N VAL A 57 -7.73 -22.31 -17.41
CA VAL A 57 -8.40 -22.13 -18.70
C VAL A 57 -9.80 -21.57 -18.48
N GLN A 58 -10.31 -20.83 -19.46
CA GLN A 58 -11.73 -20.52 -19.50
C GLN A 58 -12.49 -21.77 -19.94
N ASP A 59 -13.20 -22.36 -19.00
CA ASP A 59 -13.97 -23.60 -19.17
C ASP A 59 -15.06 -23.65 -18.09
N VAL A 60 -16.08 -24.47 -18.31
CA VAL A 60 -17.13 -24.73 -17.32
C VAL A 60 -16.98 -26.15 -16.79
N ALA A 61 -16.93 -26.29 -15.47
CA ALA A 61 -16.88 -27.57 -14.79
C ALA A 61 -18.19 -27.81 -14.01
N PRO A 62 -19.33 -28.06 -14.68
CA PRO A 62 -20.66 -28.07 -14.05
C PRO A 62 -20.77 -29.09 -12.92
N VAL A 63 -20.12 -30.26 -13.04
CA VAL A 63 -20.08 -31.26 -11.98
C VAL A 63 -19.28 -30.76 -10.76
N ALA A 64 -18.17 -30.06 -10.99
CA ALA A 64 -17.38 -29.49 -9.89
C ALA A 64 -18.17 -28.39 -9.17
N VAL A 65 -18.80 -27.48 -9.92
CA VAL A 65 -19.67 -26.44 -9.36
C VAL A 65 -20.80 -27.07 -8.54
N GLN A 66 -21.52 -28.06 -9.08
CA GLN A 66 -22.59 -28.76 -8.38
C GLN A 66 -22.13 -29.40 -7.06
N VAL A 67 -20.97 -30.04 -7.05
CA VAL A 67 -20.41 -30.70 -5.85
C VAL A 67 -19.94 -29.67 -4.82
N CYS A 68 -19.30 -28.59 -5.27
CA CYS A 68 -18.90 -27.47 -4.42
C CYS A 68 -20.12 -26.80 -3.76
N GLU A 69 -21.21 -26.58 -4.50
CA GLU A 69 -22.45 -25.98 -4.00
C GLU A 69 -23.19 -26.89 -3.01
N LYS A 70 -23.32 -28.19 -3.33
CA LYS A 70 -23.96 -29.15 -2.43
C LYS A 70 -23.11 -29.44 -1.19
N GLY A 71 -21.79 -29.36 -1.31
CA GLY A 71 -20.87 -29.64 -0.22
C GLY A 71 -20.90 -31.09 0.25
N GLU A 72 -21.28 -32.04 -0.61
CA GLU A 72 -21.35 -33.47 -0.28
C GLU A 72 -20.69 -34.31 -1.37
N VAL A 73 -20.22 -35.51 -1.00
CA VAL A 73 -19.64 -36.44 -1.96
C VAL A 73 -20.72 -36.87 -2.96
N LEU A 74 -20.47 -36.60 -4.24
CA LEU A 74 -21.30 -37.12 -5.32
C LEU A 74 -20.82 -38.52 -5.69
N TRP A 75 -21.76 -39.46 -5.82
CA TRP A 75 -21.49 -40.83 -6.23
C TRP A 75 -22.44 -41.28 -7.34
N VAL A 76 -21.88 -41.56 -8.51
CA VAL A 76 -22.61 -42.03 -9.70
C VAL A 76 -22.21 -43.48 -9.94
N SER A 77 -23.10 -44.41 -9.57
CA SER A 77 -22.82 -45.85 -9.62
C SER A 77 -22.72 -46.42 -11.03
N ASP A 78 -23.58 -45.97 -11.95
CA ASP A 78 -23.52 -46.31 -13.37
C ASP A 78 -23.93 -45.10 -14.25
N ALA A 79 -22.96 -44.40 -14.81
CA ALA A 79 -23.14 -43.11 -15.45
C ALA A 79 -24.08 -43.11 -16.68
N PRO A 80 -24.09 -44.13 -17.56
CA PRO A 80 -25.10 -44.24 -18.62
C PRO A 80 -26.53 -44.46 -18.11
N ALA A 81 -26.71 -45.00 -16.90
CA ALA A 81 -28.02 -45.23 -16.29
C ALA A 81 -28.49 -44.04 -15.45
N ASP A 82 -27.61 -43.09 -15.16
CA ASP A 82 -27.89 -41.89 -14.38
C ASP A 82 -28.43 -40.77 -15.28
N PRO A 83 -29.64 -40.23 -15.04
CA PRO A 83 -30.23 -39.21 -15.90
C PRO A 83 -29.41 -37.90 -16.00
N GLU A 84 -28.68 -37.52 -14.96
CA GLU A 84 -27.85 -36.30 -14.95
C GLU A 84 -26.52 -36.51 -15.69
N PHE A 85 -26.00 -37.75 -15.70
CA PHE A 85 -24.69 -38.08 -16.26
C PHE A 85 -24.70 -38.76 -17.63
N CYS A 86 -25.84 -39.32 -18.07
CA CYS A 86 -25.92 -40.13 -19.28
C CYS A 86 -25.50 -39.39 -20.56
N ASN A 87 -25.67 -38.07 -20.61
CA ASN A 87 -25.30 -37.23 -21.75
C ASN A 87 -23.90 -36.58 -21.61
N ASN A 88 -23.17 -36.86 -20.54
CA ASN A 88 -21.84 -36.27 -20.33
C ASN A 88 -20.86 -36.75 -21.43
N PRO A 89 -20.08 -35.85 -22.06
CA PRO A 89 -19.14 -36.21 -23.11
C PRO A 89 -18.19 -37.37 -22.76
N SER A 90 -17.78 -37.48 -21.50
CA SER A 90 -16.90 -38.56 -21.02
C SER A 90 -17.59 -39.91 -20.83
N VAL A 91 -18.93 -39.94 -20.87
CA VAL A 91 -19.79 -41.13 -20.78
C VAL A 91 -20.15 -41.64 -22.18
N ILE A 92 -20.62 -40.74 -23.06
CA ILE A 92 -21.02 -41.08 -24.44
C ILE A 92 -19.82 -41.27 -25.38
N GLY A 93 -18.70 -40.62 -25.10
CA GLY A 93 -17.45 -40.70 -25.86
C GLY A 93 -16.33 -41.30 -25.02
N ALA A 94 -15.17 -41.55 -25.65
CA ALA A 94 -13.98 -41.98 -24.92
C ALA A 94 -13.69 -41.00 -23.76
N PRO A 95 -13.47 -41.49 -22.52
CA PRO A 95 -13.06 -42.86 -22.21
C PRO A 95 -14.19 -43.84 -21.86
N PHE A 96 -15.46 -43.48 -22.07
CA PHE A 96 -16.65 -44.29 -21.76
C PHE A 96 -16.78 -44.56 -20.25
N LEU A 97 -16.85 -43.49 -19.45
CA LEU A 97 -17.02 -43.57 -18.01
C LEU A 97 -18.31 -44.32 -17.65
N ARG A 98 -18.18 -45.29 -16.74
CA ARG A 98 -19.29 -46.02 -16.11
C ARG A 98 -19.44 -45.65 -14.64
N PHE A 99 -18.35 -45.37 -13.94
CA PHE A 99 -18.39 -44.95 -12.55
C PHE A 99 -17.77 -43.56 -12.42
N TYR A 100 -18.36 -42.73 -11.55
CA TYR A 100 -17.81 -41.43 -11.19
C TYR A 100 -18.10 -41.12 -9.73
N ALA A 101 -17.11 -40.60 -9.00
CA ALA A 101 -17.32 -40.02 -7.68
C ALA A 101 -16.48 -38.76 -7.52
N ALA A 102 -16.99 -37.78 -6.79
CA ALA A 102 -16.31 -36.52 -6.53
C ALA A 102 -16.54 -36.06 -5.10
N ALA A 103 -15.47 -35.74 -4.39
CA ALA A 103 -15.53 -35.14 -3.07
C ALA A 103 -15.19 -33.64 -3.16
N PRO A 104 -15.96 -32.76 -2.50
CA PRO A 104 -15.63 -31.35 -2.38
C PRO A 104 -14.38 -31.16 -1.52
N ILE A 105 -13.53 -30.22 -1.92
CA ILE A 105 -12.41 -29.71 -1.13
C ILE A 105 -13.02 -28.65 -0.22
N LYS A 106 -13.23 -28.98 1.06
CA LYS A 106 -13.93 -28.10 2.01
C LYS A 106 -12.93 -27.33 2.85
N LEU A 107 -12.96 -26.01 2.77
CA LEU A 107 -12.11 -25.16 3.60
C LEU A 107 -12.76 -24.91 4.97
N ALA A 108 -11.95 -24.48 5.93
CA ALA A 108 -12.43 -24.18 7.29
C ALA A 108 -13.44 -23.02 7.35
N ASP A 109 -13.42 -22.13 6.35
CA ASP A 109 -14.37 -21.01 6.22
C ASP A 109 -15.73 -21.41 5.61
N GLY A 110 -15.90 -22.69 5.27
CA GLY A 110 -17.11 -23.24 4.67
C GLY A 110 -17.19 -23.12 3.14
N SER A 111 -16.21 -22.48 2.50
CA SER A 111 -16.12 -22.44 1.04
C SER A 111 -15.56 -23.74 0.46
N SER A 112 -15.81 -23.98 -0.83
CA SER A 112 -15.28 -25.13 -1.55
C SER A 112 -14.70 -24.71 -2.91
N PRO A 113 -13.37 -24.50 -3.01
CA PRO A 113 -12.74 -24.01 -4.23
C PRO A 113 -12.65 -25.06 -5.34
N GLY A 114 -13.05 -26.30 -5.08
CA GLY A 114 -12.93 -27.37 -6.07
C GLY A 114 -13.27 -28.76 -5.54
N ILE A 115 -12.92 -29.76 -6.34
CA ILE A 115 -13.22 -31.17 -6.08
C ILE A 115 -12.02 -32.08 -6.31
N LEU A 116 -12.00 -33.22 -5.63
CA LEU A 116 -11.23 -34.40 -6.00
C LEU A 116 -12.17 -35.42 -6.63
N ALA A 117 -11.97 -35.71 -7.92
CA ALA A 117 -12.80 -36.62 -8.69
C ALA A 117 -12.06 -37.91 -9.07
N VAL A 118 -12.79 -39.01 -9.12
CA VAL A 118 -12.37 -40.32 -9.63
C VAL A 118 -13.37 -40.84 -10.66
N GLY A 119 -12.88 -41.48 -11.72
CA GLY A 119 -13.71 -42.05 -12.78
C GLY A 119 -13.23 -43.44 -13.23
N GLY A 120 -14.15 -44.35 -13.50
CA GLY A 120 -13.85 -45.75 -13.87
C GLY A 120 -14.72 -46.27 -15.03
N ARG A 121 -14.30 -47.38 -15.63
CA ARG A 121 -15.02 -48.07 -16.73
C ARG A 121 -15.91 -49.22 -16.28
N GLU A 122 -15.95 -49.48 -14.98
CA GLU A 122 -16.80 -50.50 -14.39
C GLU A 122 -17.78 -49.81 -13.42
N PRO A 123 -19.08 -50.16 -13.44
CA PRO A 123 -20.03 -49.66 -12.46
C PRO A 123 -19.58 -49.99 -11.03
N LYS A 124 -19.84 -49.08 -10.08
CA LYS A 124 -19.49 -49.29 -8.68
C LYS A 124 -20.66 -48.91 -7.77
N PRO A 125 -21.27 -49.88 -7.06
CA PRO A 125 -22.28 -49.60 -6.04
C PRO A 125 -21.74 -48.64 -4.99
N TYR A 126 -22.63 -47.87 -4.37
CA TYR A 126 -22.26 -46.95 -3.30
C TYR A 126 -21.53 -47.68 -2.17
N ASP A 127 -20.37 -47.14 -1.78
CA ASP A 127 -19.56 -47.64 -0.68
C ASP A 127 -19.21 -46.46 0.23
N ALA A 128 -19.82 -46.46 1.42
CA ALA A 128 -19.63 -45.40 2.41
C ALA A 128 -18.17 -45.28 2.88
N SER A 129 -17.43 -46.40 2.98
CA SER A 129 -16.03 -46.36 3.41
C SER A 129 -15.15 -45.71 2.34
N LEU A 130 -15.39 -46.02 1.07
CA LEU A 130 -14.68 -45.38 -0.04
C LEU A 130 -15.05 -43.90 -0.17
N ALA A 131 -16.32 -43.53 0.02
CA ALA A 131 -16.76 -42.14 0.02
C ALA A 131 -16.04 -41.33 1.12
N THR A 132 -15.96 -41.86 2.35
CA THR A 132 -15.18 -41.23 3.44
C THR A 132 -13.71 -41.08 3.07
N ARG A 133 -13.07 -42.13 2.52
CA ARG A 133 -11.65 -42.05 2.12
C ARG A 133 -11.41 -41.03 1.01
N LEU A 134 -12.36 -40.84 0.10
CA LEU A 134 -12.26 -39.80 -0.93
C LEU A 134 -12.37 -38.40 -0.32
N GLN A 135 -13.26 -38.21 0.65
CA GLN A 135 -13.36 -36.97 1.41
C GLN A 135 -12.06 -36.70 2.19
N ASP A 136 -11.50 -37.69 2.89
CA ASP A 136 -10.24 -37.54 3.63
C ASP A 136 -9.09 -37.06 2.71
N LEU A 137 -9.03 -37.57 1.47
CA LEU A 137 -8.04 -37.13 0.49
C LEU A 137 -8.31 -35.70 -0.02
N ALA A 138 -9.57 -35.31 -0.16
CA ALA A 138 -9.96 -33.93 -0.50
C ALA A 138 -9.60 -32.96 0.64
N ASP A 139 -9.76 -33.37 1.89
CA ASP A 139 -9.45 -32.56 3.07
C ASP A 139 -7.93 -32.32 3.21
N ILE A 140 -7.08 -33.26 2.77
CA ILE A 140 -5.63 -33.04 2.67
C ILE A 140 -5.31 -31.91 1.68
N ILE A 141 -6.02 -31.86 0.55
CA ILE A 141 -5.85 -30.79 -0.44
C ILE A 141 -6.37 -29.45 0.13
N ALA A 142 -7.47 -29.48 0.88
CA ALA A 142 -8.02 -28.30 1.57
C ALA A 142 -7.01 -27.70 2.54
N GLY A 143 -6.33 -28.51 3.35
CA GLY A 143 -5.30 -28.03 4.27
C GLY A 143 -4.11 -27.37 3.56
N ASP A 144 -3.71 -27.87 2.39
CA ASP A 144 -2.65 -27.23 1.59
C ASP A 144 -3.14 -25.92 0.94
N TRP A 145 -4.41 -25.85 0.56
CA TRP A 145 -5.05 -24.63 0.09
C TRP A 145 -5.07 -23.55 1.17
N ASP A 146 -5.57 -23.86 2.37
CA ASP A 146 -5.61 -22.92 3.50
C ASP A 146 -4.21 -22.40 3.84
N ARG A 147 -3.20 -23.28 3.79
CA ARG A 147 -1.80 -22.90 3.96
C ARG A 147 -1.35 -21.90 2.89
N ALA A 148 -1.59 -22.20 1.62
CA ALA A 148 -1.19 -21.33 0.50
C ALA A 148 -1.89 -19.96 0.57
N GLN A 149 -3.17 -19.93 0.91
CA GLN A 149 -3.95 -18.71 1.08
C GLN A 149 -3.44 -17.85 2.25
N THR A 150 -3.11 -18.48 3.37
CA THR A 150 -2.55 -17.80 4.55
C THR A 150 -1.19 -17.16 4.23
N VAL A 151 -0.32 -17.86 3.50
CA VAL A 151 0.98 -17.33 3.08
C VAL A 151 0.79 -16.11 2.18
N LYS A 152 -0.06 -16.21 1.15
CA LYS A 152 -0.34 -15.11 0.22
C LYS A 152 -0.91 -13.87 0.92
N ALA A 153 -1.87 -14.07 1.84
CA ALA A 153 -2.46 -12.98 2.61
C ALA A 153 -1.42 -12.25 3.48
N ARG A 154 -0.49 -13.01 4.10
CA ARG A 154 0.60 -12.44 4.89
C ARG A 154 1.58 -11.64 4.03
N GLU A 155 1.97 -12.17 2.88
CA GLU A 155 2.86 -11.47 1.94
C GLU A 155 2.25 -10.17 1.43
N GLN A 156 0.96 -10.18 1.09
CA GLN A 156 0.25 -8.98 0.67
C GLN A 156 0.24 -7.91 1.77
N SER A 157 -0.06 -8.29 3.01
CA SER A 157 -0.05 -7.34 4.13
C SER A 157 1.34 -6.74 4.39
N LEU A 158 2.40 -7.53 4.22
CA LEU A 158 3.78 -7.03 4.32
C LEU A 158 4.09 -6.03 3.18
N ARG A 159 3.74 -6.37 1.95
CA ARG A 159 3.94 -5.45 0.80
C ARG A 159 3.15 -4.15 0.95
N GLU A 160 1.92 -4.21 1.45
CA GLU A 160 1.12 -3.01 1.73
C GLU A 160 1.79 -2.14 2.80
N ARG A 161 2.31 -2.73 3.87
CA ARG A 161 3.06 -2.01 4.91
C ARG A 161 4.33 -1.35 4.35
N ASP A 162 5.11 -2.10 3.58
CA ASP A 162 6.34 -1.60 2.97
C ASP A 162 6.05 -0.48 1.96
N ALA A 163 4.97 -0.60 1.18
CA ALA A 163 4.52 0.43 0.25
C ALA A 163 4.09 1.71 0.97
N ILE A 164 3.35 1.60 2.08
CA ILE A 164 2.96 2.75 2.90
C ILE A 164 4.21 3.42 3.49
N GLN A 165 5.15 2.65 4.06
CA GLN A 165 6.39 3.18 4.61
C GLN A 165 7.26 3.86 3.53
N GLY A 166 7.41 3.25 2.35
CA GLY A 166 8.13 3.83 1.22
C GLY A 166 7.47 5.10 0.68
N THR A 167 6.12 5.14 0.66
CA THR A 167 5.36 6.33 0.27
C THR A 167 5.56 7.47 1.25
N LEU A 168 5.49 7.22 2.56
CA LEU A 168 5.79 8.22 3.59
C LEU A 168 7.21 8.76 3.46
N GLY A 169 8.19 7.89 3.22
CA GLY A 169 9.58 8.30 2.96
C GLY A 169 9.72 9.18 1.71
N SER A 170 8.97 8.87 0.64
CA SER A 170 8.97 9.65 -0.61
C SER A 170 8.32 11.02 -0.43
N ILE A 171 7.21 11.10 0.30
CA ILE A 171 6.53 12.36 0.64
C ILE A 171 7.52 13.27 1.39
N VAL A 172 8.09 12.79 2.49
CA VAL A 172 9.09 13.54 3.29
C VAL A 172 10.31 13.93 2.43
N GLY A 173 10.78 13.05 1.54
CA GLY A 173 11.92 13.31 0.67
C GLY A 173 11.67 14.38 -0.41
N SER A 174 10.42 14.52 -0.87
CA SER A 174 10.03 15.49 -1.91
C SER A 174 9.67 16.87 -1.35
N MET A 175 9.38 16.99 -0.05
CA MET A 175 9.02 18.27 0.56
C MET A 175 10.22 19.22 0.57
N PRO A 176 10.03 20.52 0.26
CA PRO A 176 11.06 21.54 0.41
C PRO A 176 11.27 21.96 1.88
N VAL A 177 10.92 21.10 2.84
CA VAL A 177 10.98 21.34 4.27
C VAL A 177 12.02 20.41 4.89
N ALA A 178 12.93 20.98 5.69
CA ALA A 178 13.85 20.21 6.50
C ALA A 178 13.12 19.73 7.77
N LEU A 179 12.88 18.42 7.85
CA LEU A 179 12.26 17.77 9.00
C LEU A 179 13.28 16.98 9.82
N VAL A 180 13.19 17.09 11.15
CA VAL A 180 13.90 16.23 12.11
C VAL A 180 12.95 15.81 13.24
N LEU A 181 13.05 14.54 13.63
CA LEU A 181 12.31 13.93 14.73
C LEU A 181 13.31 13.59 15.84
N THR A 182 13.01 14.00 17.07
CA THR A 182 13.85 13.72 18.23
C THR A 182 13.10 12.99 19.33
N ASP A 183 13.83 12.37 20.26
CA ASP A 183 13.30 11.98 21.57
C ASP A 183 13.20 13.20 22.52
N ARG A 184 12.92 12.95 23.81
CA ARG A 184 12.79 13.97 24.85
C ARG A 184 14.14 14.60 25.24
N GLU A 185 15.24 13.90 25.00
CA GLU A 185 16.62 14.33 25.24
C GLU A 185 17.26 15.01 24.01
N MET A 186 16.47 15.28 22.96
CA MET A 186 16.88 15.88 21.69
C MET A 186 17.84 15.01 20.88
N ARG A 187 17.81 13.68 21.05
CA ARG A 187 18.52 12.74 20.18
C ARG A 187 17.73 12.52 18.91
N VAL A 188 18.43 12.52 17.77
CA VAL A 188 17.79 12.35 16.46
C VAL A 188 17.31 10.91 16.29
N LEU A 189 15.99 10.75 16.10
CA LEU A 189 15.33 9.48 15.77
C LEU A 189 15.04 9.36 14.27
N GLY A 190 14.79 10.48 13.60
CA GLY A 190 14.42 10.55 12.19
C GLY A 190 14.88 11.86 11.59
N ALA A 191 15.35 11.87 10.35
CA ALA A 191 15.72 13.10 9.65
C ALA A 191 15.41 13.00 8.16
N SER A 192 14.83 14.07 7.61
CA SER A 192 14.64 14.19 6.17
C SER A 192 16.00 14.38 5.47
N PRO A 193 16.14 13.94 4.20
CA PRO A 193 17.35 14.18 3.42
C PRO A 193 17.69 15.68 3.30
N ARG A 194 16.68 16.55 3.25
CA ARG A 194 16.88 18.00 3.19
C ARG A 194 17.49 18.56 4.48
N TRP A 195 17.06 18.07 5.64
CA TRP A 195 17.65 18.46 6.92
C TRP A 195 19.13 18.05 7.04
N ILE A 196 19.46 16.81 6.64
CA ILE A 196 20.83 16.31 6.63
C ILE A 196 21.73 17.18 5.75
N ARG A 197 21.28 17.50 4.52
CA ARG A 197 22.02 18.38 3.59
C ARG A 197 22.15 19.82 4.11
N SER A 198 21.11 20.36 4.74
CA SER A 198 21.15 21.74 5.24
C SER A 198 22.18 21.98 6.35
N LEU A 199 22.64 20.90 7.00
CA LEU A 199 23.62 20.92 8.08
C LEU A 199 24.96 20.28 7.69
N ASP A 200 25.15 19.92 6.41
CA ASP A 200 26.33 19.22 5.89
C ASP A 200 26.68 17.95 6.71
N LEU A 201 25.67 17.09 6.93
CA LEU A 201 25.75 15.88 7.76
C LEU A 201 25.72 14.56 6.96
N GLU A 202 25.78 14.58 5.62
CA GLU A 202 25.56 13.40 4.75
C GLU A 202 26.51 12.24 5.04
N ASN A 203 27.72 12.54 5.53
CA ASN A 203 28.76 11.55 5.83
C ASN A 203 29.01 11.40 7.33
N LYS A 204 28.06 11.80 8.18
CA LYS A 204 28.18 11.74 9.63
C LYS A 204 27.15 10.78 10.23
N GLU A 205 27.49 10.21 11.38
CA GLU A 205 26.55 9.44 12.18
C GLU A 205 25.58 10.42 12.87
N VAL A 206 24.34 10.48 12.38
CA VAL A 206 23.32 11.43 12.85
C VAL A 206 22.41 10.82 13.91
N TYR A 207 21.93 9.59 13.67
CA TYR A 207 20.92 8.95 14.52
C TYR A 207 21.48 8.62 15.91
N GLY A 208 20.72 8.95 16.97
CA GLY A 208 21.11 8.76 18.38
C GLY A 208 21.99 9.88 18.96
N ARG A 209 22.58 10.75 18.11
CA ARG A 209 23.30 11.96 18.54
C ARG A 209 22.31 13.05 18.93
N THR A 210 22.68 13.90 19.88
CA THR A 210 21.85 15.05 20.25
C THR A 210 21.98 16.17 19.23
N LEU A 211 20.93 16.97 19.04
CA LEU A 211 20.99 18.18 18.21
C LEU A 211 22.15 19.12 18.61
N TYR A 212 22.45 19.18 19.90
CA TYR A 212 23.54 20.00 20.46
C TYR A 212 24.94 19.47 20.11
N GLU A 213 25.10 18.16 19.90
CA GLU A 213 26.35 17.58 19.40
C GLU A 213 26.55 17.88 17.91
N LEU A 214 25.46 17.87 17.14
CA LEU A 214 25.50 18.01 15.69
C LEU A 214 25.70 19.47 15.24
N ALA A 215 24.93 20.40 15.80
CA ALA A 215 24.99 21.81 15.45
C ALA A 215 24.60 22.72 16.65
N PRO A 216 25.49 22.87 17.66
CA PRO A 216 25.16 23.56 18.91
C PRO A 216 24.71 25.00 18.68
N LYS A 217 25.44 25.77 17.87
CA LYS A 217 25.10 27.18 17.57
C LYS A 217 23.70 27.35 17.00
N MET A 218 23.21 26.38 16.23
CA MET A 218 21.90 26.45 15.60
C MET A 218 20.79 26.08 16.59
N PHE A 219 21.00 25.04 17.41
CA PHE A 219 19.93 24.46 18.22
C PHE A 219 19.93 24.91 19.68
N GLU A 220 21.04 25.39 20.25
CA GLU A 220 21.09 25.88 21.64
C GLU A 220 20.16 27.06 21.94
N PRO A 221 20.00 28.08 21.06
CA PRO A 221 19.09 29.19 21.31
C PRO A 221 17.63 28.77 21.52
N TRP A 222 17.25 27.60 21.01
CA TRP A 222 15.88 27.08 21.04
C TRP A 222 15.56 26.24 22.28
N ARG A 223 16.49 26.08 23.25
CA ARG A 223 16.29 25.24 24.45
C ARG A 223 14.98 25.53 25.19
N VAL A 224 14.64 26.80 25.37
CA VAL A 224 13.39 27.21 26.04
C VAL A 224 12.16 26.77 25.24
N ALA A 225 12.21 26.89 23.92
CA ALA A 225 11.14 26.46 23.04
C ALA A 225 11.00 24.93 23.06
N TYR A 226 12.09 24.17 23.05
CA TYR A 226 12.01 22.71 23.17
C TYR A 226 11.34 22.26 24.47
N GLY A 227 11.65 22.90 25.59
CA GLY A 227 11.00 22.61 26.87
C GLY A 227 9.48 22.81 26.83
N ARG A 228 9.03 23.90 26.20
CA ARG A 228 7.60 24.18 25.98
C ARG A 228 6.95 23.17 25.04
N ALA A 229 7.63 22.82 23.95
CA ALA A 229 7.13 21.81 23.02
C ALA A 229 6.98 20.44 23.68
N LEU A 230 7.95 20.03 24.51
CA LEU A 230 7.85 18.80 25.30
C LEU A 230 6.72 18.82 26.34
N SER A 231 6.24 19.99 26.74
CA SER A 231 5.04 20.11 27.60
C SER A 231 3.72 20.03 26.82
N GLY A 232 3.76 19.80 25.51
CA GLY A 232 2.58 19.62 24.66
C GLY A 232 2.25 20.81 23.76
N GLU A 233 3.06 21.88 23.79
CA GLU A 233 2.79 23.10 23.01
C GLU A 233 3.33 23.01 21.57
N THR A 234 2.54 23.42 20.58
CA THR A 234 3.06 23.65 19.22
C THR A 234 3.56 25.08 19.10
N ILE A 235 4.82 25.24 18.70
CA ILE A 235 5.48 26.53 18.57
C ILE A 235 5.71 26.82 17.10
N LYS A 236 5.30 28.01 16.65
CA LYS A 236 5.48 28.49 15.28
C LYS A 236 6.24 29.80 15.29
N ALA A 237 7.22 29.92 14.42
CA ALA A 237 7.98 31.14 14.22
C ALA A 237 8.14 31.39 12.72
N ASP A 238 7.41 32.37 12.21
CA ASP A 238 7.25 32.54 10.76
C ASP A 238 8.49 33.09 10.06
N ARG A 239 9.29 33.88 10.79
CA ARG A 239 10.47 34.55 10.25
C ARG A 239 11.57 34.61 11.31
N VAL A 240 12.44 33.60 11.29
CA VAL A 240 13.62 33.51 12.15
C VAL A 240 14.86 33.73 11.33
N GLN A 241 15.75 34.61 11.78
CA GLN A 241 17.04 34.80 11.14
C GLN A 241 17.98 33.64 11.50
N GLY A 242 18.68 33.11 10.52
CA GLY A 242 19.77 32.15 10.75
C GLY A 242 20.92 32.73 11.59
N PRO A 243 21.90 31.91 12.01
CA PRO A 243 23.05 32.37 12.78
C PRO A 243 23.79 33.52 12.09
N GLU A 244 24.21 34.55 12.85
CA GLU A 244 24.88 35.76 12.31
C GLU A 244 26.23 35.48 11.64
N ASP A 245 26.87 34.36 11.95
CA ASP A 245 28.16 33.95 11.38
C ASP A 245 28.05 33.47 9.91
N GLU A 246 26.84 33.32 9.36
CA GLU A 246 26.65 32.96 7.95
C GLU A 246 26.99 34.13 7.03
N ALA A 247 27.77 33.86 5.98
CA ALA A 247 28.14 34.87 4.97
C ALA A 247 26.94 35.44 4.20
N VAL A 248 25.82 34.72 4.19
CA VAL A 248 24.58 35.09 3.53
C VAL A 248 23.48 35.08 4.58
N ARG A 249 22.71 36.18 4.66
CA ARG A 249 21.58 36.28 5.58
C ARG A 249 20.47 35.33 5.13
N ARG A 250 20.10 34.38 5.99
CA ARG A 250 18.98 33.45 5.72
C ARG A 250 17.81 33.67 6.66
N TRP A 251 16.60 33.45 6.14
CA TRP A 251 15.35 33.52 6.86
C TRP A 251 14.66 32.16 6.84
N PHE A 252 14.16 31.73 7.99
CA PHE A 252 13.51 30.44 8.16
C PHE A 252 12.11 30.60 8.75
N ASN A 253 11.17 29.85 8.20
CA ASN A 253 9.93 29.50 8.89
C ASN A 253 10.20 28.22 9.69
N VAL A 254 9.87 28.21 10.99
CA VAL A 254 10.15 27.10 11.89
C VAL A 254 8.89 26.70 12.66
N GLU A 255 8.62 25.39 12.70
CA GLU A 255 7.57 24.80 13.52
C GLU A 255 8.15 23.68 14.39
N LEU A 256 7.83 23.71 15.68
CA LEU A 256 8.16 22.68 16.65
C LEU A 256 6.86 22.11 17.20
N ALA A 257 6.64 20.81 17.02
CA ALA A 257 5.44 20.15 17.53
C ALA A 257 5.81 18.88 18.32
N PRO A 258 5.13 18.58 19.43
CA PRO A 258 5.30 17.31 20.11
C PRO A 258 4.71 16.17 19.29
N TRP A 259 5.37 15.02 19.28
CA TRP A 259 4.77 13.77 18.81
C TRP A 259 4.44 12.86 20.00
N LEU A 260 3.35 12.11 19.86
CA LEU A 260 2.88 11.21 20.90
C LEU A 260 3.35 9.78 20.63
N ASN A 261 3.77 9.09 21.68
CA ASN A 261 4.06 7.66 21.64
C ASN A 261 2.76 6.84 21.69
N ALA A 262 2.89 5.50 21.67
CA ALA A 262 1.74 4.59 21.71
C ALA A 262 0.89 4.72 22.99
N ASP A 263 1.48 5.21 24.09
CA ASP A 263 0.81 5.41 25.37
C ASP A 263 0.11 6.78 25.47
N GLY A 264 0.17 7.59 24.40
CA GLY A 264 -0.40 8.94 24.35
C GLY A 264 0.43 9.99 25.08
N GLU A 265 1.66 9.67 25.49
CA GLU A 265 2.59 10.60 26.11
C GLU A 265 3.49 11.26 25.07
N VAL A 266 4.01 12.45 25.37
CA VAL A 266 4.98 13.12 24.49
C VAL A 266 6.28 12.30 24.43
N GLY A 267 6.57 11.74 23.26
CA GLY A 267 7.78 10.97 22.98
C GLY A 267 8.99 11.83 22.60
N GLY A 268 8.74 13.07 22.14
CA GLY A 268 9.76 14.03 21.75
C GLY A 268 9.19 15.13 20.86
N ILE A 269 10.02 15.69 19.97
CA ILE A 269 9.65 16.82 19.11
C ILE A 269 9.86 16.46 17.64
N VAL A 270 8.91 16.83 16.79
CA VAL A 270 9.12 16.99 15.34
C VAL A 270 9.37 18.46 15.04
N MET A 271 10.46 18.75 14.35
CA MET A 271 10.87 20.10 13.97
C MET A 271 10.85 20.20 12.46
N ALA A 272 10.15 21.20 11.95
CA ALA A 272 10.10 21.56 10.54
C ALA A 272 10.76 22.93 10.37
N SER A 273 11.68 23.04 9.42
CA SER A 273 12.20 24.33 8.99
C SER A 273 12.17 24.47 7.47
N HIS A 274 11.76 25.63 6.99
CA HIS A 274 11.74 25.99 5.59
C HIS A 274 12.52 27.28 5.38
N ASP A 275 13.47 27.27 4.46
CA ASP A 275 14.22 28.46 4.06
C ASP A 275 13.31 29.35 3.20
N ILE A 276 12.91 30.49 3.74
CA ILE A 276 12.05 31.49 3.11
C ILE A 276 12.86 32.70 2.61
N THR A 277 14.18 32.59 2.49
CA THR A 277 15.06 33.72 2.13
C THR A 277 14.67 34.33 0.78
N GLU A 278 14.49 33.50 -0.26
CA GLU A 278 14.08 33.99 -1.60
C GLU A 278 12.74 34.73 -1.56
N MET A 279 11.78 34.24 -0.76
CA MET A 279 10.47 34.87 -0.58
C MET A 279 10.60 36.23 0.12
N VAL A 280 11.39 36.28 1.20
CA VAL A 280 11.61 37.51 1.98
C VAL A 280 12.37 38.56 1.15
N GLU A 281 13.42 38.16 0.43
CA GLU A 281 14.18 39.07 -0.44
C GLU A 281 13.32 39.61 -1.58
N ALA A 282 12.46 38.78 -2.18
CA ALA A 282 11.52 39.23 -3.22
C ALA A 282 10.49 40.24 -2.68
N LEU A 283 9.99 40.01 -1.45
CA LEU A 283 9.08 40.93 -0.79
C LEU A 283 9.77 42.28 -0.48
N GLU A 284 10.94 42.25 0.14
CA GLU A 284 11.71 43.45 0.49
C GLU A 284 12.14 44.25 -0.76
N ALA A 285 12.50 43.57 -1.86
CA ALA A 285 12.82 44.22 -3.12
C ALA A 285 11.59 44.94 -3.73
N THR A 286 10.41 44.34 -3.60
CA THR A 286 9.14 44.93 -4.06
C THR A 286 8.79 46.17 -3.25
N GLU A 287 8.83 46.06 -1.91
CA GLU A 287 8.58 47.19 -1.00
C GLU A 287 9.54 48.36 -1.27
N ARG A 288 10.83 48.06 -1.47
CA ARG A 288 11.83 49.08 -1.79
C ARG A 288 11.57 49.75 -3.14
N SER A 289 11.06 49.00 -4.12
CA SER A 289 10.69 49.55 -5.43
C SER A 289 9.49 50.49 -5.32
N GLU A 290 8.45 50.10 -4.58
CA GLU A 290 7.26 50.93 -4.32
C GLU A 290 7.61 52.23 -3.58
N GLN A 291 8.43 52.14 -2.52
CA GLN A 291 8.89 53.33 -1.79
C GLN A 291 9.68 54.27 -2.69
N ARG A 292 10.54 53.72 -3.56
CA ARG A 292 11.35 54.52 -4.49
C ARG A 292 10.51 55.19 -5.56
N LEU A 293 9.47 54.51 -6.08
CA LEU A 293 8.53 55.09 -7.03
C LEU A 293 7.71 56.21 -6.36
N THR A 294 7.21 55.97 -5.15
CA THR A 294 6.46 56.95 -4.36
C THR A 294 7.27 58.23 -4.17
N LEU A 295 8.51 58.11 -3.68
CA LEU A 295 9.39 59.26 -3.49
C LEU A 295 9.74 59.97 -4.80
N ALA A 296 9.94 59.24 -5.89
CA ALA A 296 10.21 59.84 -7.20
C ALA A 296 9.01 60.63 -7.74
N MET A 297 7.79 60.12 -7.54
CA MET A 297 6.56 60.84 -7.89
C MET A 297 6.39 62.09 -7.04
N GLU A 298 6.69 62.03 -5.74
CA GLU A 298 6.69 63.21 -4.86
C GLU A 298 7.69 64.28 -5.31
N ILE A 299 8.94 63.91 -5.57
CA ILE A 299 9.99 64.85 -5.99
C ILE A 299 9.69 65.47 -7.37
N ALA A 300 9.05 64.72 -8.25
CA ALA A 300 8.69 65.19 -9.58
C ALA A 300 7.36 65.96 -9.64
N ASP A 301 6.68 66.13 -8.50
CA ASP A 301 5.31 66.67 -8.41
C ASP A 301 4.32 65.96 -9.36
N ILE A 302 4.47 64.64 -9.50
CA ILE A 302 3.62 63.79 -10.34
C ILE A 302 2.55 63.14 -9.45
N HIS A 303 1.32 63.13 -9.94
CA HIS A 303 0.20 62.40 -9.34
C HIS A 303 -0.46 61.49 -10.37
N VAL A 304 -0.77 60.26 -9.96
CA VAL A 304 -1.34 59.22 -10.81
C VAL A 304 -2.71 58.80 -10.27
N TYR A 305 -3.70 58.75 -11.18
CA TYR A 305 -5.02 58.21 -10.91
C TYR A 305 -5.21 56.91 -11.69
N GLU A 306 -5.56 55.83 -11.00
CA GLU A 306 -5.89 54.55 -11.61
C GLU A 306 -7.33 54.17 -11.27
N ILE A 307 -8.11 53.77 -12.28
CA ILE A 307 -9.53 53.47 -12.14
C ILE A 307 -9.78 52.02 -12.57
N ASP A 308 -10.21 51.19 -11.63
CA ASP A 308 -10.69 49.83 -11.91
C ASP A 308 -12.23 49.84 -12.02
N TYR A 309 -12.74 49.74 -13.25
CA TYR A 309 -14.18 49.75 -13.53
C TYR A 309 -14.92 48.49 -13.07
N VAL A 310 -14.21 47.37 -12.91
CA VAL A 310 -14.80 46.10 -12.47
C VAL A 310 -14.98 46.11 -10.96
N ARG A 311 -13.93 46.53 -10.23
CA ARG A 311 -13.96 46.65 -8.77
C ARG A 311 -14.63 47.93 -8.27
N ARG A 312 -14.84 48.90 -9.16
CA ARG A 312 -15.36 50.25 -8.85
C ARG A 312 -14.48 50.99 -7.83
N GLU A 313 -13.17 50.87 -7.99
CA GLU A 313 -12.17 51.48 -7.11
C GLU A 313 -11.37 52.56 -7.86
N LEU A 314 -11.09 53.66 -7.17
CA LEU A 314 -10.17 54.72 -7.60
C LEU A 314 -8.93 54.66 -6.70
N ILE A 315 -7.78 54.37 -7.29
CA ILE A 315 -6.49 54.38 -6.62
C ILE A 315 -5.80 55.70 -6.98
N LYS A 316 -5.29 56.40 -5.96
CA LYS A 316 -4.58 57.67 -6.11
C LYS A 316 -3.21 57.57 -5.46
N VAL A 317 -2.14 57.94 -6.17
CA VAL A 317 -0.77 57.87 -5.65
C VAL A 317 0.06 59.05 -6.19
N GLY A 318 0.86 59.67 -5.33
CA GLY A 318 1.79 60.76 -5.69
C GLY A 318 1.58 62.03 -4.87
N ALA A 319 2.10 63.15 -5.36
CA ALA A 319 2.16 64.46 -4.67
C ALA A 319 0.79 65.20 -4.56
N GLU A 320 -0.24 64.58 -3.98
CA GLU A 320 -1.55 65.25 -3.77
C GLU A 320 -1.45 66.40 -2.75
N ASP A 321 -0.67 66.19 -1.69
CA ASP A 321 -0.53 67.11 -0.55
C ASP A 321 0.22 68.40 -0.88
N THR A 322 1.02 68.42 -1.95
CA THR A 322 1.76 69.61 -2.40
C THR A 322 1.01 70.40 -3.48
N PHE A 323 -0.01 69.79 -4.10
CA PHE A 323 -0.74 70.39 -5.22
C PHE A 323 -1.82 71.40 -4.78
N PHE A 324 -2.46 71.19 -3.63
CA PHE A 324 -3.51 72.07 -3.10
C PHE A 324 -3.00 72.93 -1.93
N THR A 325 -3.37 74.21 -1.92
CA THR A 325 -2.93 75.20 -0.92
C THR A 325 -3.65 75.08 0.44
N GLU A 326 -4.74 74.32 0.49
CA GLU A 326 -5.42 73.91 1.73
C GLU A 326 -5.74 72.41 1.62
N PRO A 327 -5.44 71.60 2.67
CA PRO A 327 -5.73 70.17 2.66
C PRO A 327 -7.25 69.94 2.71
N LYS A 328 -7.76 69.01 1.90
CA LYS A 328 -9.18 68.60 1.86
C LYS A 328 -9.37 67.20 2.41
#